data_AF-A0A9E3T7H0-F1
#
_entry.id   AF-A0A9E3T7H0-F1
#
_cell.length_a   1.000
_cell.length_b   1.000
_cell.length_c   1.000
_cell.angle_alpha   90.00
_cell.angle_beta   90.00
_cell.angle_gamma   90.00
#
_symmetry.space_group_name_H-M   'P 1'
#
loop_
_entity.id
_entity.type
_entity.pdbx_description
1 polymer ?
#
loop_
_entity_poly.entity_id
_entity_poly.type
_entity_poly.pdbx_seq_one_letter_code
_entity_poly.pdbx_strand_id
1 'polypeptide(L)'
;MKLGAKIALTPCLIVILLSCLVVQSIASSRTKSITFDEKVYITGGYHILKTGEYYFSCCHPPLIQALVASPLLLLDLKLPQIDGDLQRLDFIAQMDYSTQFFTENSDKVEEIALFSRSIIVAVSVITGLFVYAWAARLFGKKAGLFALFLYVFDPNIIAHSSIATLDLGFTALLFIGLFYLNRLIQHPNVRYFVTAGLML
;
A
#
# COMPACT_ATOMS: atom_id res chain seq x y z
N MET A 1 7.51 31.15 37.09
CA MET A 1 8.22 30.00 36.47
C MET A 1 7.26 29.30 35.50
N LYS A 2 7.18 29.73 34.24
CA LYS A 2 6.26 29.15 33.24
C LYS A 2 6.96 28.01 32.50
N LEU A 3 6.93 26.79 33.05
CA LEU A 3 7.12 25.58 32.25
C LEU A 3 5.80 25.26 31.53
N GLY A 4 5.45 26.07 30.53
CA GLY A 4 4.40 25.71 29.60
C GLY A 4 5.00 24.71 28.62
N ALA A 5 4.62 23.44 28.73
CA ALA A 5 4.88 22.44 27.71
C ALA A 5 4.33 22.98 26.38
N LYS A 6 5.20 23.54 25.54
CA LYS A 6 4.90 23.80 24.13
C LYS A 6 4.82 22.44 23.46
N ILE A 7 3.69 21.76 23.63
CA ILE A 7 3.33 20.61 22.81
C ILE A 7 3.46 21.11 21.37
N ALA A 8 4.35 20.51 20.60
CA ALA A 8 4.58 20.93 19.23
C ALA A 8 3.28 20.69 18.46
N LEU A 9 2.55 21.76 18.14
CA LEU A 9 1.23 21.68 17.49
C LEU A 9 1.27 20.92 16.15
N THR A 10 2.39 21.06 15.42
CA THR A 10 2.58 20.45 14.11
C THR A 10 2.54 18.91 14.12
N PRO A 11 3.34 18.18 14.91
CA PRO A 11 3.23 16.72 14.98
C PRO A 11 1.85 16.24 15.43
N CYS A 12 1.19 16.94 16.36
CA CYS A 12 -0.19 16.59 16.73
C CYS A 12 -1.14 16.69 15.52
N LEU A 13 -1.06 17.76 14.72
CA LEU A 13 -1.89 17.91 13.52
C LEU A 13 -1.59 16.84 12.46
N ILE A 14 -0.32 16.48 12.26
CA ILE A 14 0.06 15.40 11.34
C ILE A 14 -0.57 14.08 11.79
N VAL A 15 -0.44 13.74 13.07
CA VAL A 15 -1.02 12.51 13.63
C VAL A 15 -2.54 12.51 13.49
N ILE A 16 -3.21 13.64 13.77
CA ILE A 16 -4.66 13.76 13.61
C ILE A 16 -5.07 13.53 12.15
N LEU A 17 -4.43 14.21 11.20
CA LEU A 17 -4.75 14.08 9.77
C LEU A 17 -4.52 12.66 9.25
N LEU A 18 -3.39 12.03 9.60
CA LEU A 18 -3.12 10.65 9.19
C LEU A 18 -4.07 9.65 9.88
N SER A 19 -4.47 9.91 11.12
CA SER A 19 -5.49 9.09 11.80
C SER A 19 -6.84 9.22 11.10
N CYS A 20 -7.21 10.42 10.64
CA CYS A 20 -8.42 10.61 9.82
C CYS A 20 -8.34 9.82 8.53
N LEU A 21 -7.19 9.78 7.84
CA LEU A 21 -7.01 8.94 6.65
C LEU A 21 -7.24 7.47 6.97
N VAL A 22 -6.58 6.94 8.01
CA VAL A 22 -6.73 5.53 8.42
C VAL A 22 -8.18 5.19 8.74
N VAL A 23 -8.87 6.03 9.51
CA VAL A 23 -10.28 5.81 9.88
C VAL A 23 -11.17 5.82 8.64
N GLN A 24 -10.99 6.80 7.75
CA GLN A 24 -11.74 6.88 6.49
C GLN A 24 -11.51 5.65 5.61
N SER A 25 -10.25 5.24 5.40
CA SER A 25 -9.90 4.10 4.55
C SER A 25 -10.42 2.78 5.12
N ILE A 26 -10.31 2.56 6.44
CA ILE A 26 -10.84 1.34 7.09
C ILE A 26 -12.37 1.33 7.05
N ALA A 27 -13.04 2.44 7.37
CA ALA A 27 -14.50 2.52 7.31
C ALA A 27 -15.02 2.27 5.88
N SER A 28 -14.35 2.88 4.89
CA SER A 28 -14.62 2.71 3.46
C SER A 28 -14.31 1.29 2.97
N SER A 29 -13.29 0.63 3.50
CA SER A 29 -12.94 -0.77 3.19
C SER A 29 -14.02 -1.73 3.66
N ARG A 30 -14.56 -1.55 4.88
CA ARG A 30 -15.60 -2.43 5.46
C ARG A 30 -16.92 -2.44 4.69
N THR A 31 -17.19 -1.43 3.87
CA THR A 31 -18.40 -1.35 3.05
C THR A 31 -18.20 -1.85 1.62
N LYS A 32 -16.99 -2.31 1.27
CA LYS A 32 -16.63 -2.77 -0.07
C LYS A 32 -16.44 -4.28 -0.11
N SER A 33 -17.10 -4.92 -1.07
CA SER A 33 -16.74 -6.28 -1.49
C SER A 33 -15.35 -6.31 -2.11
N ILE A 34 -14.79 -7.51 -2.27
CA ILE A 34 -13.54 -7.71 -3.00
C ILE A 34 -13.75 -7.36 -4.46
N THR A 35 -12.88 -6.51 -4.99
CA THR A 35 -12.89 -6.12 -6.41
C THR A 35 -12.24 -7.18 -7.28
N PHE A 36 -12.39 -7.02 -8.59
CA PHE A 36 -11.83 -7.95 -9.57
C PHE A 36 -10.30 -8.09 -9.41
N ASP A 37 -9.57 -6.97 -9.40
CA ASP A 37 -8.12 -6.95 -9.30
C ASP A 37 -7.59 -7.44 -7.94
N GLU A 38 -8.30 -7.13 -6.85
CA GLU A 38 -7.92 -7.57 -5.50
C GLU A 38 -7.80 -9.10 -5.43
N LYS A 39 -8.65 -9.83 -6.14
CA LYS A 39 -8.56 -11.30 -6.14
C LYS A 39 -7.21 -11.79 -6.64
N VAL A 40 -6.76 -11.25 -7.78
CA VAL A 40 -5.53 -11.67 -8.44
C VAL A 40 -4.30 -11.26 -7.62
N TYR A 41 -4.25 -10.00 -7.16
CA TYR A 41 -3.09 -9.51 -6.43
C TYR A 41 -2.92 -10.15 -5.06
N ILE A 42 -4.03 -10.38 -4.33
CA ILE A 42 -3.99 -11.04 -3.04
C ILE A 42 -3.59 -12.50 -3.20
N THR A 43 -4.24 -13.23 -4.11
CA THR A 43 -3.96 -14.65 -4.34
C THR A 43 -2.54 -14.84 -4.85
N GLY A 44 -2.11 -14.02 -5.80
CA GLY A 44 -0.75 -14.08 -6.36
C GLY A 44 0.31 -13.74 -5.34
N GLY A 45 0.10 -12.70 -4.52
CA GLY A 45 0.99 -12.38 -3.41
C GLY A 45 1.11 -13.52 -2.40
N TYR A 46 0.00 -14.16 -2.04
CA TYR A 46 0.00 -15.27 -1.10
C TYR A 46 0.66 -16.52 -1.69
N HIS A 47 0.41 -16.80 -2.96
CA HIS A 47 1.07 -17.87 -3.70
C HIS A 47 2.59 -17.67 -3.70
N ILE A 48 3.08 -16.49 -4.10
CA ILE A 48 4.51 -16.12 -4.06
C ILE A 48 5.11 -16.39 -2.68
N LEU A 49 4.43 -15.99 -1.60
CA LEU A 49 4.94 -16.16 -0.24
C LEU A 49 4.98 -17.62 0.22
N LYS A 50 4.09 -18.48 -0.29
CA LYS A 50 4.00 -19.90 0.11
C LYS A 50 4.86 -20.83 -0.74
N THR A 51 4.96 -20.56 -2.04
CA THR A 51 5.66 -21.45 -3.00
C THR A 51 7.02 -20.89 -3.43
N GLY A 52 7.23 -19.57 -3.32
CA GLY A 52 8.39 -18.89 -3.91
C GLY A 52 8.26 -18.70 -5.42
N GLU A 53 7.16 -19.13 -6.04
CA GLU A 53 6.96 -19.07 -7.48
C GLU A 53 6.27 -17.75 -7.88
N TYR A 54 6.90 -16.97 -8.75
CA TYR A 54 6.44 -15.64 -9.17
C TYR A 54 5.69 -15.62 -10.50
N TYR A 55 5.57 -16.77 -11.16
CA TYR A 55 4.98 -16.86 -12.49
C TYR A 55 3.46 -16.66 -12.52
N PHE A 56 2.79 -16.82 -11.36
CA PHE A 56 1.34 -16.68 -11.24
C PHE A 56 0.81 -15.31 -11.71
N SER A 57 1.54 -14.22 -11.47
CA SER A 57 1.14 -12.87 -11.92
C SER A 57 2.32 -12.15 -12.56
N CYS A 58 2.81 -12.69 -13.68
CA CYS A 58 4.00 -12.19 -14.38
C CYS A 58 3.84 -10.76 -14.94
N CYS A 59 2.61 -10.26 -15.11
CA CYS A 59 2.32 -8.92 -15.61
C CYS A 59 2.62 -7.82 -14.58
N HIS A 60 2.79 -8.17 -13.30
CA HIS A 60 3.00 -7.20 -12.22
C HIS A 60 4.24 -7.56 -11.39
N PRO A 61 5.04 -6.57 -10.94
CA PRO A 61 6.15 -6.83 -10.05
C PRO A 61 5.71 -7.54 -8.76
N PRO A 62 6.50 -8.49 -8.22
CA PRO A 62 6.09 -9.33 -7.10
C PRO A 62 6.06 -8.60 -5.75
N LEU A 63 6.80 -7.49 -5.62
CA LEU A 63 7.05 -6.83 -4.33
C LEU A 63 5.76 -6.40 -3.62
N ILE A 64 4.91 -5.62 -4.28
CA ILE A 64 3.70 -5.07 -3.64
C ILE A 64 2.66 -6.18 -3.44
N GLN A 65 2.55 -7.13 -4.36
CA GLN A 65 1.66 -8.30 -4.19
C GLN A 65 2.04 -9.10 -2.94
N ALA A 66 3.32 -9.47 -2.80
CA ALA A 66 3.82 -10.17 -1.64
C ALA A 66 3.62 -9.35 -0.35
N LEU A 67 3.85 -8.02 -0.39
CA LEU A 67 3.64 -7.17 0.77
C LEU A 67 2.17 -7.13 1.19
N VAL A 68 1.25 -6.96 0.23
CA VAL A 68 -0.20 -6.96 0.45
C VAL A 68 -0.66 -8.27 1.07
N ALA A 69 -0.16 -9.41 0.58
CA ALA A 69 -0.54 -10.72 1.10
C ALA A 69 0.21 -11.13 2.38
N SER A 70 1.25 -10.41 2.80
CA SER A 70 2.09 -10.80 3.94
C SER A 70 1.34 -11.02 5.25
N PRO A 71 0.31 -10.24 5.63
CA PRO A 71 -0.42 -10.50 6.87
C PRO A 71 -1.25 -11.78 6.80
N LEU A 72 -1.55 -12.28 5.59
CA LEU A 72 -2.29 -13.53 5.39
C LEU A 72 -1.48 -14.75 5.80
N LEU A 73 -0.16 -14.63 5.98
CA LEU A 73 0.67 -15.70 6.56
C LEU A 73 0.27 -16.04 8.01
N LEU A 74 -0.45 -15.13 8.68
CA LEU A 74 -1.02 -15.37 10.01
C LEU A 74 -2.31 -16.19 9.96
N LEU A 75 -2.89 -16.35 8.77
CA LEU A 75 -4.12 -17.10 8.54
C LEU A 75 -3.79 -18.48 7.99
N ASP A 76 -4.55 -19.49 8.43
CA ASP A 76 -4.51 -20.82 7.84
C ASP A 76 -5.41 -20.85 6.60
N LEU A 77 -4.86 -20.45 5.44
CA LEU A 77 -5.57 -20.39 4.16
C LEU A 77 -5.14 -21.53 3.24
N LYS A 78 -6.12 -22.12 2.56
CA LYS A 78 -5.93 -23.16 1.55
C LYS A 78 -5.52 -22.52 0.23
N LEU A 79 -4.45 -23.04 -0.35
CA LEU A 79 -4.08 -22.73 -1.74
C LEU A 79 -4.69 -23.80 -2.65
N PRO A 80 -5.46 -23.41 -3.67
CA PRO A 80 -5.95 -24.36 -4.66
C PRO A 80 -4.79 -25.06 -5.37
N GLN A 81 -5.03 -26.30 -5.78
CA GLN A 81 -4.11 -27.00 -6.68
C GLN A 81 -4.24 -26.45 -8.10
N ILE A 82 -3.12 -26.44 -8.82
CA ILE A 82 -3.07 -25.94 -10.19
C ILE A 82 -2.91 -27.14 -11.11
N ASP A 83 -3.97 -27.46 -11.83
CA ASP A 83 -3.94 -28.48 -12.87
C ASP A 83 -3.34 -27.87 -14.15
N GLY A 84 -2.00 -27.78 -14.22
CA GLY A 84 -1.31 -27.28 -15.43
C GLY A 84 -0.01 -26.53 -15.18
N ASP A 85 0.56 -25.98 -16.25
CA ASP A 85 1.79 -25.19 -16.21
C ASP A 85 1.47 -23.72 -15.83
N LEU A 86 1.85 -23.36 -14.59
CA LEU A 86 1.78 -22.00 -14.04
C LEU A 86 2.35 -20.92 -14.96
N GLN A 87 3.38 -21.24 -15.76
CA GLN A 87 4.05 -20.29 -16.63
C GLN A 87 3.20 -19.87 -17.84
N ARG A 88 2.11 -20.58 -18.12
CA ARG A 88 1.22 -20.35 -19.26
C ARG A 88 -0.19 -19.95 -18.85
N LEU A 89 -0.41 -19.61 -17.58
CA LEU A 89 -1.69 -19.11 -17.13
C LEU A 89 -1.97 -17.76 -17.81
N ASP A 90 -2.91 -17.80 -18.75
CA ASP A 90 -3.53 -16.58 -19.23
C ASP A 90 -4.32 -15.91 -18.10
N PHE A 91 -4.79 -14.70 -18.38
CA PHE A 91 -5.52 -13.90 -17.41
C PHE A 91 -6.80 -14.59 -16.91
N ILE A 92 -7.47 -15.39 -17.75
CA ILE A 92 -8.70 -16.09 -17.37
C ILE A 92 -8.35 -17.16 -16.34
N ALA A 93 -7.31 -17.95 -16.58
CA ALA A 93 -6.89 -19.00 -15.67
C ALA A 93 -6.38 -18.44 -14.32
N GLN A 94 -5.72 -17.27 -14.31
CA GLN A 94 -5.37 -16.57 -13.06
C GLN A 94 -6.62 -16.13 -12.26
N MET A 95 -7.65 -15.66 -12.96
CA MET A 95 -8.92 -15.26 -12.33
C MET A 95 -9.70 -16.46 -11.79
N ASP A 96 -9.73 -17.57 -12.53
CA ASP A 96 -10.38 -18.82 -12.09
C ASP A 96 -9.68 -19.37 -10.86
N TYR A 97 -8.35 -19.41 -10.87
CA TYR A 97 -7.55 -19.80 -9.70
C TYR A 97 -7.82 -18.91 -8.49
N SER A 98 -7.82 -17.60 -8.69
CA SER A 98 -8.12 -16.64 -7.62
C SER A 98 -9.54 -16.81 -7.10
N THR A 99 -10.50 -17.05 -7.99
CA THR A 99 -11.90 -17.31 -7.61
C THR A 99 -12.02 -18.61 -6.80
N GLN A 100 -11.30 -19.65 -7.18
CA GLN A 100 -11.22 -20.89 -6.41
C GLN A 100 -10.59 -20.65 -5.03
N PHE A 101 -9.50 -19.88 -4.93
CA PHE A 101 -8.89 -19.50 -3.65
C PHE A 101 -9.89 -18.83 -2.71
N PHE A 102 -10.68 -17.87 -3.19
CA PHE A 102 -11.71 -17.23 -2.37
C PHE A 102 -12.90 -18.15 -2.06
N THR A 103 -13.21 -19.11 -2.93
CA THR A 103 -14.26 -20.10 -2.69
C THR A 103 -13.84 -21.12 -1.62
N GLU A 104 -12.61 -21.61 -1.66
CA GLU A 104 -12.07 -22.57 -0.68
C GLU A 104 -11.84 -21.96 0.71
N ASN A 105 -11.72 -20.63 0.77
CA ASN A 105 -11.54 -19.84 2.00
C ASN A 105 -12.74 -18.91 2.25
N SER A 106 -13.95 -19.34 1.88
CA SER A 106 -15.17 -18.51 1.93
C SER A 106 -15.52 -18.01 3.34
N ASP A 107 -15.07 -18.73 4.38
CA ASP A 107 -15.24 -18.38 5.79
C ASP A 107 -14.36 -17.20 6.24
N LYS A 108 -13.30 -16.86 5.49
CA LYS A 108 -12.28 -15.85 5.86
C LYS A 108 -12.19 -14.68 4.90
N VAL A 109 -13.13 -14.53 3.96
CA VAL A 109 -13.06 -13.50 2.90
C VAL A 109 -12.91 -12.10 3.46
N GLU A 110 -13.66 -11.76 4.51
CA GLU A 110 -13.58 -10.45 5.17
C GLU A 110 -12.22 -10.22 5.85
N GLU A 111 -11.68 -11.24 6.51
CA GLU A 111 -10.36 -11.19 7.14
C GLU A 111 -9.27 -11.01 6.09
N ILE A 112 -9.32 -11.79 5.01
CA ILE A 112 -8.39 -11.71 3.88
C ILE A 112 -8.41 -10.29 3.29
N ALA A 113 -9.59 -9.74 3.05
CA ALA A 113 -9.74 -8.38 2.51
C ALA A 113 -9.18 -7.34 3.48
N LEU A 114 -9.56 -7.37 4.76
CA LEU A 114 -9.14 -6.38 5.74
C LEU A 114 -7.62 -6.40 5.97
N PHE A 115 -7.04 -7.59 6.08
CA PHE A 115 -5.61 -7.78 6.30
C PHE A 115 -4.82 -7.28 5.10
N SER A 116 -5.23 -7.65 3.88
CA SER A 116 -4.58 -7.21 2.65
C SER A 116 -4.67 -5.69 2.47
N ARG A 117 -5.86 -5.11 2.69
CA ARG A 117 -6.10 -3.66 2.56
C ARG A 117 -5.34 -2.86 3.62
N SER A 118 -5.10 -3.42 4.80
CA SER A 118 -4.34 -2.73 5.87
C SER A 118 -2.92 -2.33 5.44
N ILE A 119 -2.30 -3.12 4.57
CA ILE A 119 -0.99 -2.83 4.00
C ILE A 119 -1.06 -1.60 3.09
N ILE A 120 -2.07 -1.51 2.23
CA ILE A 120 -2.26 -0.35 1.36
C ILE A 120 -2.60 0.91 2.18
N VAL A 121 -3.37 0.79 3.26
CA VAL A 121 -3.58 1.90 4.21
C VAL A 121 -2.25 2.36 4.82
N ALA A 122 -1.39 1.44 5.25
CA ALA A 122 -0.07 1.78 5.79
C ALA A 122 0.83 2.47 4.74
N VAL A 123 0.83 1.98 3.51
CA VAL A 123 1.52 2.61 2.38
C VAL A 123 1.01 4.03 2.13
N SER A 124 -0.31 4.23 2.18
CA SER A 124 -0.94 5.56 2.07
C SER A 124 -0.46 6.52 3.16
N VAL A 125 -0.40 6.06 4.42
CA VAL A 125 0.08 6.85 5.55
C VAL A 125 1.55 7.26 5.36
N ILE A 126 2.40 6.33 4.95
CA ILE A 126 3.82 6.63 4.65
C ILE A 126 3.90 7.66 3.53
N THR A 127 3.10 7.51 2.47
CA THR A 127 3.07 8.45 1.35
C THR A 127 2.64 9.84 1.81
N GLY A 128 1.60 9.95 2.63
CA GLY A 128 1.16 11.21 3.25
C GLY A 128 2.25 11.89 4.08
N LEU A 129 3.07 11.13 4.82
CA LEU A 129 4.23 11.68 5.53
C LEU A 129 5.26 12.29 4.58
N PHE A 130 5.52 11.65 3.43
CA PHE A 130 6.41 12.19 2.41
C PHE A 130 5.80 13.40 1.69
N VAL A 131 4.49 13.44 1.46
CA VAL A 131 3.78 14.62 0.93
C VAL A 131 3.99 15.81 1.87
N TYR A 132 3.76 15.61 3.17
CA TYR A 132 4.06 16.63 4.18
C TYR A 132 5.53 17.05 4.14
N ALA A 133 6.45 16.10 4.20
CA ALA A 133 7.88 16.37 4.30
C ALA A 133 8.41 17.14 3.09
N TRP A 134 7.96 16.78 1.88
CA TRP A 134 8.39 17.44 0.66
C TRP A 134 7.84 18.87 0.57
N ALA A 135 6.53 19.05 0.76
CA ALA A 135 5.90 20.36 0.73
C ALA A 135 6.43 21.28 1.84
N ALA A 136 6.66 20.74 3.05
CA ALA A 136 7.26 21.47 4.15
C ALA A 136 8.68 21.95 3.86
N ARG A 137 9.44 21.16 3.07
CA ARG A 137 10.80 21.51 2.67
C ARG A 137 10.82 22.61 1.60
N LEU A 138 9.87 22.59 0.67
CA LEU A 138 9.80 23.57 -0.41
C LEU A 138 9.23 24.91 0.04
N PHE A 139 8.18 24.89 0.87
CA PHE A 139 7.36 26.08 1.16
C PHE A 139 7.11 26.30 2.67
N GLY A 140 7.79 25.53 3.53
CA GLY A 140 7.69 25.65 4.98
C GLY A 140 6.55 24.84 5.61
N LYS A 141 6.57 24.73 6.94
CA LYS A 141 5.71 23.81 7.72
C LYS A 141 4.21 23.97 7.47
N LYS A 142 3.72 25.20 7.27
CA LYS A 142 2.30 25.48 7.01
C LYS A 142 1.85 24.91 5.67
N ALA A 143 2.66 25.09 4.63
CA ALA A 143 2.38 24.51 3.31
C ALA A 143 2.43 22.98 3.34
N GLY A 144 3.35 22.40 4.12
CA GLY A 144 3.37 20.96 4.38
C GLY A 144 2.07 20.45 5.00
N LEU A 145 1.56 21.11 6.05
CA LEU A 145 0.29 20.76 6.67
C LEU A 145 -0.89 20.90 5.71
N PHE A 146 -0.89 21.96 4.89
CA PHE A 146 -1.94 22.17 3.90
C PHE A 146 -1.92 21.10 2.80
N ALA A 147 -0.74 20.73 2.30
CA ALA A 147 -0.59 19.65 1.33
C ALA A 147 -1.04 18.29 1.91
N LEU A 148 -0.70 18.00 3.17
CA LEU A 148 -1.17 16.81 3.86
C LEU A 148 -2.69 16.82 4.04
N PHE A 149 -3.27 17.97 4.38
CA PHE A 149 -4.72 18.13 4.46
C PHE A 149 -5.38 17.79 3.13
N LEU A 150 -4.89 18.36 2.02
CA LEU A 150 -5.42 18.05 0.68
C LEU A 150 -5.29 16.57 0.35
N TYR A 151 -4.15 15.94 0.66
CA TYR A 151 -3.92 14.51 0.43
C TYR A 151 -4.90 13.62 1.22
N VAL A 152 -5.11 13.93 2.51
CA VAL A 152 -5.96 13.13 3.41
C VAL A 152 -7.44 13.19 3.03
N PHE A 153 -7.88 14.33 2.48
CA PHE A 153 -9.26 14.54 2.04
C PHE A 153 -9.45 14.38 0.53
N ASP A 154 -8.45 13.88 -0.18
CA ASP A 154 -8.58 13.57 -1.61
C ASP A 154 -9.40 12.28 -1.80
N PRO A 155 -10.49 12.32 -2.58
CA PRO A 155 -11.36 11.16 -2.77
C PRO A 155 -10.67 10.00 -3.49
N ASN A 156 -9.70 10.25 -4.37
CA ASN A 156 -8.95 9.18 -5.04
C ASN A 156 -8.01 8.49 -4.05
N ILE A 157 -7.32 9.24 -3.19
CA ILE A 157 -6.48 8.67 -2.14
C ILE A 157 -7.31 7.82 -1.18
N ILE A 158 -8.48 8.29 -0.75
CA ILE A 158 -9.38 7.50 0.11
C ILE A 158 -9.84 6.24 -0.63
N ALA A 159 -10.24 6.35 -1.90
CA ALA A 159 -10.70 5.21 -2.70
C ALA A 159 -9.61 4.14 -2.86
N HIS A 160 -8.43 4.52 -3.34
CA HIS A 160 -7.32 3.59 -3.60
C HIS A 160 -6.67 3.08 -2.31
N SER A 161 -6.71 3.84 -1.21
CA SER A 161 -6.23 3.35 0.08
C SER A 161 -7.17 2.34 0.76
N SER A 162 -8.41 2.24 0.29
CA SER A 162 -9.44 1.36 0.86
C SER A 162 -9.49 -0.02 0.19
N ILE A 163 -8.69 -0.27 -0.85
CA ILE A 163 -8.68 -1.52 -1.62
C ILE A 163 -7.24 -2.00 -1.81
N ALA A 164 -7.05 -3.32 -1.93
CA ALA A 164 -5.76 -3.98 -2.03
C ALA A 164 -5.25 -4.05 -3.48
N THR A 165 -5.21 -2.91 -4.17
CA THR A 165 -4.62 -2.79 -5.52
C THR A 165 -3.16 -2.33 -5.47
N LEU A 166 -2.45 -2.48 -6.59
CA LEU A 166 -1.02 -2.14 -6.67
C LEU A 166 -0.76 -0.66 -6.96
N ASP A 167 -1.79 0.11 -7.33
CA ASP A 167 -1.65 1.50 -7.80
C ASP A 167 -1.00 2.39 -6.74
N LEU A 168 -1.47 2.30 -5.49
CA LEU A 168 -0.96 3.14 -4.41
C LEU A 168 0.42 2.70 -3.96
N GLY A 169 0.72 1.40 -4.02
CA GLY A 169 2.07 0.86 -3.81
C GLY A 169 3.06 1.41 -4.83
N PHE A 170 2.72 1.35 -6.12
CA PHE A 170 3.52 1.92 -7.19
C PHE A 170 3.68 3.45 -7.04
N THR A 171 2.57 4.15 -6.77
CA THR A 171 2.58 5.61 -6.55
C THR A 171 3.50 6.00 -5.41
N ALA A 172 3.48 5.26 -4.31
CA ALA A 172 4.32 5.51 -3.15
C ALA A 172 5.81 5.35 -3.50
N LEU A 173 6.18 4.22 -4.13
CA LEU A 173 7.56 3.95 -4.54
C LEU A 173 8.08 5.05 -5.48
N LEU A 174 7.31 5.37 -6.53
CA LEU A 174 7.66 6.43 -7.47
C LEU A 174 7.80 7.79 -6.78
N PHE A 175 6.82 8.19 -5.97
CA PHE A 175 6.82 9.50 -5.30
C PHE A 175 7.98 9.64 -4.30
N ILE A 176 8.25 8.60 -3.51
CA ILE A 176 9.37 8.57 -2.56
C ILE A 176 10.71 8.51 -3.29
N GLY A 177 10.79 7.78 -4.38
CA GLY A 177 11.95 7.74 -5.28
C GLY A 177 12.27 9.12 -5.84
N LEU A 178 11.27 9.84 -6.35
CA LEU A 178 11.41 11.23 -6.83
C LEU A 178 11.78 12.19 -5.70
N PHE A 179 11.23 12.02 -4.51
CA PHE A 179 11.64 12.79 -3.34
C PHE A 179 13.14 12.65 -3.07
N TYR A 180 13.66 11.42 -3.02
CA TYR A 180 15.08 11.17 -2.79
C TYR A 180 15.97 11.55 -3.98
N LEU A 181 15.49 11.42 -5.21
CA LEU A 181 16.18 11.91 -6.40
C LEU A 181 16.35 13.43 -6.34
N ASN A 182 15.30 14.17 -5.98
CA ASN A 182 15.39 15.62 -5.75
C ASN A 182 16.37 15.95 -4.61
N ARG A 183 16.42 15.15 -3.53
CA ARG A 183 17.42 15.31 -2.46
C ARG A 183 18.84 15.08 -2.95
N LEU A 184 19.04 14.08 -3.80
CA LEU A 184 20.34 13.76 -4.39
C LEU A 184 20.85 14.90 -5.28
N ILE A 185 19.97 15.48 -6.12
CA ILE A 185 20.33 16.60 -7.01
C ILE A 185 20.74 17.83 -6.20
N GLN A 186 20.01 18.14 -5.12
CA GLN A 186 20.32 19.30 -4.26
C GLN A 186 21.56 19.08 -3.38
N HIS A 187 21.75 17.84 -2.91
CA HIS A 187 22.85 17.47 -2.03
C HIS A 187 23.35 16.06 -2.38
N PRO A 188 24.39 15.96 -3.23
CA PRO A 188 24.96 14.68 -3.61
C PRO A 188 25.34 13.85 -2.39
N ASN A 189 24.70 12.68 -2.23
CA ASN A 189 24.90 11.80 -1.10
C ASN A 189 24.61 10.35 -1.53
N VAL A 190 25.54 9.44 -1.22
CA VAL A 190 25.42 8.01 -1.56
C VAL A 190 24.15 7.40 -0.97
N ARG A 191 23.73 7.82 0.23
CA ARG A 191 22.48 7.35 0.84
C ARG A 191 21.27 7.71 -0.01
N TYR A 192 21.20 8.94 -0.51
CA TYR A 192 20.09 9.38 -1.37
C TYR A 192 20.12 8.69 -2.74
N PHE A 193 21.31 8.42 -3.28
CA PHE A 193 21.46 7.65 -4.51
C PHE A 193 20.91 6.23 -4.36
N VAL A 194 21.34 5.51 -3.32
CA VAL A 194 20.88 4.14 -3.05
C VAL A 194 19.38 4.12 -2.76
N THR A 195 18.87 5.03 -1.91
CA THR A 195 17.42 5.04 -1.61
C THR A 195 16.57 5.45 -2.80
N ALA A 196 17.03 6.36 -3.66
CA ALA A 196 16.31 6.71 -4.89
C ALA A 196 16.28 5.52 -5.86
N GLY A 197 17.41 4.85 -6.06
CA GLY A 197 17.50 3.69 -6.96
C GLY A 197 16.81 2.43 -6.44
N LEU A 198 16.58 2.30 -5.13
CA LEU A 198 15.76 1.21 -4.58
C LEU A 198 14.24 1.46 -4.71
N MET A 199 13.84 2.72 -4.84
CA MET A 199 12.43 3.13 -4.89
C MET A 199 11.93 3.36 -6.32
N LEU A 200 12.84 3.56 -7.28
CA LEU A 200 12.56 3.72 -8.71
C LEU A 200 12.86 2.42 -9.46
#